data_AF-A0AAN9ABZ7-F1
#
_entry.id   AF-A0AAN9ABZ7-F1
#
_cell.length_a   1.000
_cell.length_b   1.000
_cell.length_c   1.000
_cell.angle_alpha   90.00
_cell.angle_beta   90.00
_cell.angle_gamma   90.00
#
_symmetry.space_group_name_H-M   'P 1'
#
loop_
_entity.id
_entity.type
_entity.pdbx_description
1 polymer ?
#
loop_
_entity_poly.entity_id
_entity_poly.type
_entity_poly.pdbx_seq_one_letter_code
_entity_poly.pdbx_strand_id
1 'polypeptide(L)'
;MESERGERKGGKSWRKEREEREKKRVSNKLVASNSANLYNKGSENKKEEVSSDNEELEQMKLEGLKEAEEKEKQDAAAKQEEEDAKRQQEQDETKRREENRQYLLSYIQEAEDRLAKKVDVRQQNLAIAKDRPELNTALLDSSLRKNTAFIKKLKNLTETQHDSLIKDLQSLNLTKYVSEVAQAVVEAKLKMSDIATAVHICSLLHHRYHDFAPTLLENWQKVLTPKKDEKIPNMSKLRVDLRLYAELITAGIFAPKEGLPLLGNVLTTLVTTDKEEHQNISVLLTFCRHCGEDYMGLVPRKIRLLAEEFQMAIPQSDFLPKERQKNVRQLLKDYYASLIKHLLHDHK
;
A
#
# COMPACT_ATOMS: atom_id res chain seq x y z
N MET A 1 22.26 -65.68 -38.89
CA MET A 1 22.34 -64.94 -37.61
C MET A 1 20.92 -64.96 -37.07
N GLU A 2 20.64 -66.03 -36.33
CA GLU A 2 20.43 -66.02 -34.86
C GLU A 2 18.91 -66.05 -34.63
N SER A 3 18.32 -67.23 -34.41
CA SER A 3 18.33 -68.11 -33.22
C SER A 3 17.04 -67.86 -32.41
N GLU A 4 16.14 -68.84 -32.38
CA GLU A 4 15.89 -69.77 -31.24
C GLU A 4 15.00 -69.12 -30.15
N ARG A 5 14.10 -69.78 -29.42
CA ARG A 5 13.51 -71.13 -29.31
C ARG A 5 12.37 -70.96 -28.29
N GLY A 6 11.32 -71.78 -28.35
CA GLY A 6 10.31 -71.78 -27.28
C GLY A 6 9.10 -72.66 -27.55
N GLU A 7 9.32 -73.95 -27.78
CA GLU A 7 8.30 -75.00 -27.84
C GLU A 7 7.78 -75.44 -26.44
N ARG A 8 6.48 -75.79 -26.39
CA ARG A 8 5.85 -76.93 -25.65
C ARG A 8 5.82 -76.84 -24.10
N LYS A 9 4.78 -77.28 -23.36
CA LYS A 9 3.97 -78.51 -23.48
C LYS A 9 2.78 -78.51 -22.48
N GLY A 10 1.61 -78.94 -22.95
CA GLY A 10 0.71 -79.88 -22.25
C GLY A 10 -0.41 -79.29 -21.37
N GLY A 11 -1.64 -79.82 -21.31
CA GLY A 11 -2.20 -81.06 -21.85
C GLY A 11 -3.39 -81.52 -21.00
N LYS A 12 -4.60 -81.40 -21.56
CA LYS A 12 -5.87 -82.16 -21.39
C LYS A 12 -6.31 -82.73 -20.01
N SER A 13 -7.57 -82.45 -19.65
CA SER A 13 -8.49 -83.46 -19.08
C SER A 13 -9.94 -83.00 -19.34
N TRP A 14 -10.63 -83.54 -20.37
CA TRP A 14 -11.50 -84.71 -20.29
C TRP A 14 -12.57 -84.64 -19.18
N ARG A 15 -13.47 -83.65 -19.22
CA ARG A 15 -14.77 -83.78 -18.55
C ARG A 15 -15.81 -82.84 -19.16
N LYS A 16 -16.67 -83.45 -19.98
CA LYS A 16 -18.00 -82.97 -20.40
C LYS A 16 -18.03 -81.83 -21.44
N GLU A 17 -18.21 -81.99 -22.75
CA GLU A 17 -18.40 -83.09 -23.71
C GLU A 17 -19.44 -84.18 -23.37
N ARG A 18 -20.38 -83.91 -22.45
CA ARG A 18 -21.41 -84.92 -22.05
C ARG A 18 -22.80 -84.37 -21.76
N GLU A 19 -23.04 -83.07 -21.90
CA GLU A 19 -24.37 -82.50 -21.64
C GLU A 19 -24.97 -81.75 -22.84
N GLU A 20 -24.24 -81.68 -23.96
CA GLU A 20 -24.67 -80.93 -25.15
C GLU A 20 -25.28 -81.81 -26.26
N ARG A 21 -25.51 -83.12 -26.03
CA ARG A 21 -25.94 -84.06 -27.08
C ARG A 21 -27.09 -85.02 -26.76
N GLU A 22 -27.78 -84.86 -25.63
CA GLU A 22 -28.96 -85.66 -25.35
C GLU A 22 -30.17 -84.79 -25.01
N LYS A 23 -31.23 -84.96 -25.82
CA LYS A 23 -32.65 -84.59 -25.57
C LYS A 23 -33.18 -83.30 -26.20
N LYS A 24 -32.66 -82.91 -27.37
CA LYS A 24 -33.53 -82.52 -28.49
C LYS A 24 -33.84 -83.76 -29.34
N ARG A 25 -34.90 -84.49 -29.02
CA ARG A 25 -35.47 -85.51 -29.91
C ARG A 25 -36.95 -85.74 -29.56
N VAL A 26 -37.81 -85.37 -30.52
CA VAL A 26 -39.12 -85.97 -30.85
C VAL A 26 -40.24 -85.67 -29.84
N SER A 27 -41.10 -84.67 -30.06
CA SER A 27 -42.19 -84.58 -31.06
C SER A 27 -43.29 -85.65 -30.90
N ASN A 28 -44.47 -85.20 -30.49
CA ASN A 28 -45.81 -85.70 -30.84
C ASN A 28 -46.20 -87.17 -30.60
N LYS A 29 -47.16 -87.38 -29.68
CA LYS A 29 -48.56 -87.85 -29.91
C LYS A 29 -49.17 -88.29 -28.57
N LEU A 30 -50.26 -87.65 -28.12
CA LEU A 30 -51.68 -88.08 -28.24
C LEU A 30 -51.98 -89.43 -27.57
N VAL A 31 -53.05 -89.70 -26.81
CA VAL A 31 -54.21 -88.99 -26.20
C VAL A 31 -55.00 -90.10 -25.46
N ALA A 32 -55.91 -89.70 -24.57
CA ALA A 32 -57.03 -90.47 -23.95
C ALA A 32 -56.72 -91.12 -22.58
N SER A 33 -57.56 -91.00 -21.54
CA SER A 33 -58.87 -90.34 -21.38
C SER A 33 -59.30 -90.39 -19.90
N ASN A 34 -60.09 -89.39 -19.47
CA ASN A 34 -61.12 -89.41 -18.41
C ASN A 34 -60.67 -89.75 -16.97
N SER A 35 -61.17 -89.17 -15.89
CA SER A 35 -62.25 -88.20 -15.63
C SER A 35 -62.27 -87.92 -14.12
N ALA A 36 -62.84 -86.77 -13.74
CA ALA A 36 -63.58 -86.51 -12.50
C ALA A 36 -62.86 -85.89 -11.28
N ASN A 37 -63.36 -84.69 -10.98
CA ASN A 37 -63.64 -84.07 -9.68
C ASN A 37 -62.48 -83.52 -8.84
N LEU A 38 -62.32 -82.19 -8.75
CA LEU A 38 -63.12 -81.22 -7.97
C LEU A 38 -62.83 -81.28 -6.47
N TYR A 39 -62.06 -80.33 -5.94
CA TYR A 39 -62.54 -79.22 -5.08
C TYR A 39 -61.41 -78.65 -4.19
N ASN A 40 -61.31 -77.32 -4.18
CA ASN A 40 -60.82 -76.43 -3.12
C ASN A 40 -59.38 -76.58 -2.56
N LYS A 41 -58.46 -75.80 -3.14
CA LYS A 41 -57.54 -74.89 -2.42
C LYS A 41 -56.75 -74.09 -3.47
N GLY A 42 -57.04 -72.80 -3.63
CA GLY A 42 -56.23 -71.98 -4.54
C GLY A 42 -56.77 -70.60 -4.92
N SER A 43 -57.93 -70.19 -4.42
CA SER A 43 -58.57 -68.92 -4.81
C SER A 43 -58.52 -67.80 -3.77
N GLU A 44 -57.69 -67.91 -2.73
CA GLU A 44 -57.38 -66.79 -1.81
C GLU A 44 -55.96 -66.24 -2.01
N ASN A 45 -54.94 -67.08 -2.22
CA ASN A 45 -53.55 -66.60 -2.39
C ASN A 45 -53.25 -65.80 -3.67
N LYS A 46 -54.05 -65.92 -4.75
CA LYS A 46 -53.75 -65.22 -6.02
C LYS A 46 -54.43 -63.86 -6.18
N LYS A 47 -55.36 -63.48 -5.29
CA LYS A 47 -55.95 -62.13 -5.26
C LYS A 47 -55.23 -61.22 -4.28
N GLU A 48 -54.68 -61.76 -3.19
CA GLU A 48 -53.87 -61.01 -2.21
C GLU A 48 -52.45 -60.70 -2.72
N GLU A 49 -51.79 -61.60 -3.46
CA GLU A 49 -50.48 -61.31 -4.07
C GLU A 49 -50.56 -60.19 -5.13
N VAL A 50 -51.61 -60.18 -5.98
CA VAL A 50 -51.78 -59.16 -7.02
C VAL A 50 -52.23 -57.81 -6.46
N SER A 51 -52.91 -57.77 -5.31
CA SER A 51 -53.25 -56.51 -4.64
C SER A 51 -52.06 -55.93 -3.86
N SER A 52 -51.26 -56.78 -3.21
CA SER A 52 -50.03 -56.40 -2.50
C SER A 52 -48.95 -55.85 -3.44
N ASP A 53 -48.74 -56.51 -4.58
CA ASP A 53 -47.77 -56.06 -5.60
C ASP A 53 -48.17 -54.71 -6.23
N ASN A 54 -49.47 -54.42 -6.30
CA ASN A 54 -49.98 -53.16 -6.86
C ASN A 54 -49.89 -52.00 -5.84
N GLU A 55 -50.11 -52.28 -4.54
CA GLU A 55 -49.91 -51.32 -3.45
C GLU A 55 -48.42 -50.97 -3.26
N GLU A 56 -47.50 -51.96 -3.31
CA GLU A 56 -46.06 -51.69 -3.26
C GLU A 56 -45.58 -50.84 -4.45
N LEU A 57 -46.08 -51.12 -5.66
CA LEU A 57 -45.75 -50.35 -6.86
C LEU A 57 -46.27 -48.90 -6.77
N GLU A 58 -47.44 -48.69 -6.16
CA GLU A 58 -48.04 -47.39 -5.95
C GLU A 58 -47.29 -46.59 -4.87
N GLN A 59 -46.82 -47.27 -3.83
CA GLN A 59 -46.00 -46.70 -2.76
C GLN A 59 -44.60 -46.29 -3.25
N MET A 60 -43.93 -47.13 -4.06
CA MET A 60 -42.66 -46.78 -4.71
C MET A 60 -42.79 -45.58 -5.67
N LYS A 61 -43.91 -45.45 -6.39
CA LYS A 61 -44.19 -44.26 -7.21
C LYS A 61 -44.39 -43.01 -6.37
N LEU A 62 -45.08 -43.12 -5.24
CA LEU A 62 -45.32 -42.01 -4.33
C LEU A 62 -44.02 -41.53 -3.66
N GLU A 63 -43.13 -42.45 -3.30
CA GLU A 63 -41.79 -42.14 -2.79
C GLU A 63 -40.90 -41.49 -3.85
N GLY A 64 -40.87 -42.03 -5.08
CA GLY A 64 -40.11 -41.42 -6.19
C GLY A 64 -40.59 -40.00 -6.54
N LEU A 65 -41.90 -39.73 -6.41
CA LEU A 65 -42.46 -38.37 -6.57
C LEU A 65 -42.02 -37.43 -5.45
N LYS A 66 -41.96 -37.90 -4.20
CA LYS A 66 -41.49 -37.10 -3.05
C LYS A 66 -40.00 -36.81 -3.15
N GLU A 67 -39.18 -37.79 -3.53
CA GLU A 67 -37.74 -37.61 -3.74
C GLU A 67 -37.45 -36.62 -4.89
N ALA A 68 -38.24 -36.68 -5.98
CA ALA A 68 -38.13 -35.72 -7.07
C ALA A 68 -38.50 -34.30 -6.62
N GLU A 69 -39.57 -34.13 -5.82
CA GLU A 69 -39.99 -32.84 -5.29
C GLU A 69 -38.98 -32.26 -4.27
N GLU A 70 -38.37 -33.10 -3.43
CA GLU A 70 -37.31 -32.70 -2.51
C GLU A 70 -36.04 -32.27 -3.26
N LYS A 71 -35.68 -33.00 -4.32
CA LYS A 71 -34.53 -32.65 -5.17
C LYS A 71 -34.76 -31.34 -5.91
N GLU A 72 -35.97 -31.10 -6.42
CA GLU A 72 -36.34 -29.83 -7.06
C GLU A 72 -36.29 -28.66 -6.07
N LYS A 73 -36.74 -28.86 -4.82
CA LYS A 73 -36.62 -27.87 -3.74
C LYS A 73 -35.17 -27.60 -3.36
N GLN A 74 -34.33 -28.62 -3.27
CA GLN A 74 -32.90 -28.47 -2.99
C GLN A 74 -32.17 -27.72 -4.12
N ASP A 75 -32.45 -28.08 -5.38
CA ASP A 75 -31.87 -27.41 -6.56
C ASP A 75 -32.32 -25.95 -6.65
N ALA A 76 -33.57 -25.65 -6.29
CA ALA A 76 -34.09 -24.28 -6.22
C ALA A 76 -33.45 -23.47 -5.09
N ALA A 77 -33.27 -24.06 -3.90
CA ALA A 77 -32.59 -23.43 -2.77
C ALA A 77 -31.12 -23.12 -3.08
N ALA A 78 -30.40 -24.07 -3.69
CA ALA A 78 -29.00 -23.89 -4.08
C ALA A 78 -28.83 -22.77 -5.12
N LYS A 79 -29.73 -22.66 -6.10
CA LYS A 79 -29.74 -21.55 -7.07
C LYS A 79 -30.00 -20.20 -6.41
N GLN A 80 -30.92 -20.15 -5.45
CA GLN A 80 -31.22 -18.93 -4.70
C GLN A 80 -30.01 -18.49 -3.86
N GLU A 81 -29.33 -19.41 -3.18
CA GLU A 81 -28.09 -19.12 -2.44
C GLU A 81 -26.96 -18.61 -3.38
N GLU A 82 -26.81 -19.19 -4.57
CA GLU A 82 -25.83 -18.73 -5.57
C GLU A 82 -26.15 -17.31 -6.07
N GLU A 83 -27.42 -17.01 -6.35
CA GLU A 83 -27.85 -15.65 -6.73
C GLU A 83 -27.65 -14.64 -5.60
N ASP A 84 -27.95 -15.01 -4.36
CA ASP A 84 -27.79 -14.14 -3.21
C ASP A 84 -26.31 -13.90 -2.89
N ALA A 85 -25.45 -14.91 -3.07
CA ALA A 85 -24.01 -14.76 -2.98
C ALA A 85 -23.45 -13.83 -4.09
N LYS A 86 -23.94 -13.95 -5.33
CA LYS A 86 -23.56 -13.03 -6.43
C LYS A 86 -24.02 -11.60 -6.14
N ARG A 87 -25.26 -11.41 -5.70
CA ARG A 87 -25.80 -10.10 -5.30
C ARG A 87 -24.97 -9.48 -4.18
N GLN A 88 -24.58 -10.26 -3.18
CA GLN A 88 -23.73 -9.79 -2.09
C GLN A 88 -22.33 -9.39 -2.59
N GLN A 89 -21.71 -10.19 -3.47
CA GLN A 89 -20.41 -9.85 -4.07
C GLN A 89 -20.45 -8.55 -4.89
N GLU A 90 -21.49 -8.37 -5.72
CA GLU A 90 -21.67 -7.14 -6.50
C GLU A 90 -21.89 -5.91 -5.60
N GLN A 91 -22.65 -6.05 -4.52
CA GLN A 91 -22.85 -4.99 -3.52
C GLN A 91 -21.55 -4.64 -2.80
N ASP A 92 -20.78 -5.64 -2.36
CA ASP A 92 -19.49 -5.45 -1.69
C ASP A 92 -18.45 -4.81 -2.62
N GLU A 93 -18.42 -5.21 -3.90
CA GLU A 93 -17.55 -4.60 -4.91
C GLU A 93 -17.93 -3.14 -5.16
N THR A 94 -19.23 -2.84 -5.29
CA THR A 94 -19.74 -1.48 -5.47
C THR A 94 -19.39 -0.60 -4.28
N LYS A 95 -19.60 -1.09 -3.06
CA LYS A 95 -19.26 -0.39 -1.82
C LYS A 95 -17.76 -0.11 -1.73
N ARG A 96 -16.92 -1.12 -2.00
CA ARG A 96 -15.46 -0.98 -2.01
C ARG A 96 -14.99 0.04 -3.06
N ARG A 97 -15.64 0.06 -4.24
CA ARG A 97 -15.35 1.02 -5.30
C ARG A 97 -15.67 2.45 -4.87
N GLU A 98 -16.80 2.68 -4.20
CA GLU A 98 -17.16 4.00 -3.67
C GLU A 98 -16.22 4.45 -2.55
N GLU A 99 -15.88 3.56 -1.60
CA GLU A 99 -14.90 3.85 -0.55
C GLU A 99 -13.52 4.23 -1.12
N ASN A 100 -13.07 3.51 -2.16
CA ASN A 100 -11.82 3.82 -2.86
C ASN A 100 -11.87 5.18 -3.56
N ARG A 101 -13.01 5.52 -4.18
CA ARG A 101 -13.22 6.80 -4.84
C ARG A 101 -13.21 7.95 -3.85
N GLN A 102 -13.91 7.80 -2.72
CA GLN A 102 -13.93 8.79 -1.65
C GLN A 102 -12.55 8.98 -1.02
N TYR A 103 -11.81 7.89 -0.82
CA TYR A 103 -10.42 7.94 -0.35
C TYR A 103 -9.51 8.72 -1.30
N LEU A 104 -9.65 8.52 -2.61
CA LEU A 104 -8.89 9.27 -3.62
C LEU A 104 -9.26 10.75 -3.62
N LEU A 105 -10.55 11.09 -3.54
CA LEU A 105 -11.02 12.48 -3.47
C LEU A 105 -10.45 13.21 -2.25
N SER A 106 -10.47 12.59 -1.07
CA SER A 106 -9.84 13.15 0.14
C SER A 106 -8.36 13.41 -0.07
N TYR A 107 -7.64 12.44 -0.66
CA TYR A 107 -6.22 12.59 -0.95
C TYR A 107 -5.93 13.76 -1.91
N ILE A 108 -6.72 13.91 -2.97
CA ILE A 108 -6.57 15.01 -3.93
C ILE A 108 -6.77 16.34 -3.24
N GLN A 109 -7.86 16.51 -2.47
CA GLN A 109 -8.13 17.76 -1.74
C GLN A 109 -7.00 18.10 -0.75
N GLU A 110 -6.54 17.12 0.03
CA GLU A 110 -5.44 17.33 0.99
C GLU A 110 -4.12 17.69 0.28
N ALA A 111 -3.90 17.15 -0.93
CA ALA A 111 -2.73 17.47 -1.74
C ALA A 111 -2.82 18.88 -2.33
N GLU A 112 -3.98 19.30 -2.85
CA GLU A 112 -4.22 20.66 -3.32
C GLU A 112 -4.01 21.68 -2.20
N ASP A 113 -4.61 21.47 -1.03
CA ASP A 113 -4.46 22.36 0.13
C ASP A 113 -3.00 22.47 0.59
N ARG A 114 -2.28 21.34 0.62
CA ARG A 114 -0.87 21.31 1.00
C ARG A 114 0.01 22.05 -0.01
N LEU A 115 -0.21 21.84 -1.30
CA LEU A 115 0.56 22.50 -2.36
C LEU A 115 0.26 24.00 -2.40
N ALA A 116 -1.01 24.40 -2.27
CA ALA A 116 -1.41 25.79 -2.21
C ALA A 116 -0.73 26.54 -1.05
N LYS A 117 -0.71 25.94 0.15
CA LYS A 117 0.00 26.50 1.31
C LYS A 117 1.51 26.66 1.06
N LYS A 118 2.14 25.66 0.44
CA LYS A 118 3.57 25.74 0.09
C LYS A 118 3.85 26.86 -0.92
N VAL A 119 2.99 27.02 -1.92
CA VAL A 119 3.10 28.07 -2.93
C VAL A 119 2.95 29.46 -2.30
N ASP A 120 1.96 29.66 -1.41
CA ASP A 120 1.73 30.94 -0.72
C ASP A 120 2.95 31.35 0.12
N VAL A 121 3.43 30.46 1.01
CA VAL A 121 4.62 30.72 1.83
C VAL A 121 5.84 31.03 0.95
N ARG A 122 6.01 30.28 -0.15
CA ARG A 122 7.09 30.53 -1.10
C ARG A 122 7.00 31.90 -1.75
N GLN A 123 5.82 32.29 -2.22
CA GLN A 123 5.61 33.58 -2.87
C GLN A 123 5.89 34.74 -1.90
N GLN A 124 5.46 34.62 -0.64
CA GLN A 124 5.73 35.62 0.39
C GLN A 124 7.23 35.77 0.66
N ASN A 125 7.94 34.66 0.90
CA ASN A 125 9.38 34.68 1.14
C ASN A 125 10.15 35.26 -0.06
N LEU A 126 9.80 34.86 -1.29
CA LEU A 126 10.43 35.38 -2.50
C LEU A 126 10.15 36.88 -2.73
N ALA A 127 8.93 37.34 -2.44
CA ALA A 127 8.57 38.75 -2.55
C ALA A 127 9.39 39.59 -1.57
N ILE A 128 9.48 39.17 -0.32
CA ILE A 128 10.28 39.87 0.69
C ILE A 128 11.77 39.85 0.37
N ALA A 129 12.30 38.76 -0.20
CA ALA A 129 13.70 38.71 -0.61
C ALA A 129 14.04 39.73 -1.71
N LYS A 130 13.06 40.11 -2.55
CA LYS A 130 13.23 41.09 -3.63
C LYS A 130 13.13 42.54 -3.14
N ASP A 131 12.18 42.82 -2.26
CA ASP A 131 11.89 44.17 -1.76
C ASP A 131 11.59 44.11 -0.25
N ARG A 132 12.65 43.97 0.55
CA ARG A 132 12.52 43.85 2.00
C ARG A 132 12.34 45.25 2.61
N PRO A 133 11.24 45.51 3.34
CA PRO A 133 11.07 46.78 4.03
C PRO A 133 12.11 46.92 5.15
N GLU A 134 12.57 48.15 5.38
CA GLU A 134 13.45 48.43 6.53
C GLU A 134 12.73 48.15 7.85
N LEU A 135 13.42 47.48 8.76
CA LEU A 135 12.87 47.17 10.07
C LEU A 135 12.85 48.43 10.95
N ASN A 136 11.64 48.91 11.27
CA ASN A 136 11.49 49.92 12.32
C ASN A 136 11.78 49.29 13.70
N THR A 137 12.95 49.61 14.25
CA THR A 137 13.41 49.07 15.53
C THR A 137 12.99 49.89 16.75
N ALA A 138 12.38 51.07 16.58
CA ALA A 138 12.10 52.01 17.67
C ALA A 138 11.16 51.45 18.75
N LEU A 139 10.22 50.57 18.36
CA LEU A 139 9.25 49.94 19.26
C LEU A 139 9.65 48.52 19.69
N LEU A 140 10.82 48.04 19.26
CA LEU A 140 11.27 46.68 19.50
C LEU A 140 12.20 46.60 20.72
N ASP A 141 12.07 45.53 21.48
CA ASP A 141 12.88 45.32 22.67
C ASP A 141 14.27 44.78 22.30
N SER A 142 15.29 45.58 22.60
CA SER A 142 16.71 45.27 22.34
C SER A 142 17.44 44.74 23.58
N SER A 143 16.73 44.41 24.67
CA SER A 143 17.35 43.97 25.92
C SER A 143 18.05 42.62 25.73
N LEU A 144 19.30 42.52 26.20
CA LEU A 144 20.10 41.30 26.15
C LEU A 144 19.36 40.12 26.78
N ARG A 145 18.66 40.37 27.90
CA ARG A 145 17.91 39.35 28.64
C ARG A 145 16.83 38.70 27.79
N LYS A 146 15.96 39.49 27.12
CA LYS A 146 14.86 38.92 26.34
C LYS A 146 15.35 38.27 25.04
N ASN A 147 16.31 38.88 24.35
CA ASN A 147 16.91 38.30 23.14
C ASN A 147 17.60 36.96 23.43
N THR A 148 18.41 36.88 24.50
CA THR A 148 19.06 35.63 24.92
C THR A 148 18.05 34.56 25.33
N ALA A 149 16.96 34.96 26.00
CA ALA A 149 15.87 34.04 26.36
C ALA A 149 15.18 33.47 25.12
N PHE A 150 14.91 34.30 24.11
CA PHE A 150 14.34 33.86 22.84
C PHE A 150 15.26 32.89 22.09
N ILE A 151 16.56 33.17 22.01
CA ILE A 151 17.55 32.25 21.39
C ILE A 151 17.55 30.89 22.10
N LYS A 152 17.52 30.86 23.44
CA LYS A 152 17.43 29.60 24.21
C LYS A 152 16.12 28.86 23.95
N LYS A 153 15.03 29.59 23.76
CA LYS A 153 13.72 29.03 23.42
C LYS A 153 13.73 28.38 22.04
N LEU A 154 14.37 29.01 21.04
CA LEU A 154 14.54 28.44 19.69
C LEU A 154 15.26 27.08 19.69
N LYS A 155 16.29 26.89 20.53
CA LYS A 155 17.01 25.60 20.64
C LYS A 155 16.11 24.44 21.10
N ASN A 156 14.99 24.74 21.74
CA ASN A 156 14.01 23.77 22.24
C ASN A 156 12.61 24.05 21.68
N LEU A 157 12.55 24.60 20.47
CA LEU A 157 11.31 24.93 19.77
C LEU A 157 10.43 23.69 19.61
N THR A 158 9.13 23.85 19.90
CA THR A 158 8.10 22.84 19.67
C THR A 158 6.87 23.45 19.04
N GLU A 159 6.04 22.63 18.38
CA GLU A 159 4.78 23.07 17.78
C GLU A 159 3.84 23.77 18.80
N THR A 160 3.81 23.27 20.04
CA THR A 160 3.00 23.87 21.11
C THR A 160 3.42 25.29 21.51
N GLN A 161 4.62 25.72 21.14
CA GLN A 161 5.15 27.05 21.43
C GLN A 161 4.92 28.04 20.28
N HIS A 162 4.30 27.62 19.17
CA HIS A 162 4.12 28.39 17.94
C HIS A 162 3.73 29.87 18.20
N ASP A 163 2.57 30.12 18.82
CA ASP A 163 2.06 31.47 19.01
C ASP A 163 2.96 32.32 19.94
N SER A 164 3.52 31.67 20.96
CA SER A 164 4.42 32.33 21.89
C SER A 164 5.75 32.72 21.24
N LEU A 165 6.27 31.91 20.32
CA LEU A 165 7.48 32.19 19.56
C LEU A 165 7.25 33.34 18.56
N ILE A 166 6.10 33.36 17.89
CA ILE A 166 5.71 34.45 17.00
C ILE A 166 5.63 35.77 17.77
N LYS A 167 4.95 35.77 18.92
CA LYS A 167 4.81 36.97 19.76
C LYS A 167 6.17 37.50 20.22
N ASP A 168 7.05 36.60 20.70
CA ASP A 168 8.40 36.97 21.12
C ASP A 168 9.19 37.56 19.94
N LEU A 169 9.25 36.85 18.80
CA LEU A 169 9.93 37.28 17.57
C LEU A 169 9.45 38.67 17.14
N GLN A 170 8.13 38.89 17.13
CA GLN A 170 7.53 40.13 16.69
C GLN A 170 7.92 41.33 17.57
N SER A 171 8.07 41.10 18.87
CA SER A 171 8.39 42.13 19.86
C SER A 171 9.88 42.46 20.04
N LEU A 172 10.78 41.62 19.49
CA LEU A 172 12.21 41.71 19.74
C LEU A 172 12.97 42.32 18.55
N ASN A 173 14.03 43.06 18.88
CA ASN A 173 15.04 43.50 17.92
C ASN A 173 16.22 42.52 17.91
N LEU A 174 16.22 41.60 16.96
CA LEU A 174 17.25 40.56 16.83
C LEU A 174 18.39 40.95 15.88
N THR A 175 18.49 42.20 15.43
CA THR A 175 19.50 42.62 14.44
C THR A 175 20.93 42.28 14.86
N LYS A 176 21.25 42.38 16.16
CA LYS A 176 22.58 42.03 16.70
C LYS A 176 22.76 40.55 17.02
N TYR A 177 21.73 39.73 16.83
CA TYR A 177 21.67 38.34 17.27
C TYR A 177 21.35 37.36 16.13
N VAL A 178 21.37 37.82 14.87
CA VAL A 178 20.99 37.00 13.70
C VAL A 178 21.83 35.73 13.62
N SER A 179 23.13 35.82 13.90
CA SER A 179 24.06 34.69 13.90
C SER A 179 23.71 33.64 14.95
N GLU A 180 23.44 34.06 16.18
CA GLU A 180 23.06 33.18 17.28
C GLU A 180 21.67 32.58 17.09
N VAL A 181 20.74 33.34 16.49
CA VAL A 181 19.41 32.86 16.12
C VAL A 181 19.53 31.79 15.04
N ALA A 182 20.30 32.02 13.97
CA ALA A 182 20.53 31.05 12.91
C ALA A 182 21.19 29.77 13.44
N GLN A 183 22.20 29.91 14.30
CA GLN A 183 22.84 28.77 14.96
C GLN A 183 21.84 28.00 15.86
N ALA A 184 21.00 28.71 16.62
CA ALA A 184 20.01 28.09 17.49
C ALA A 184 18.97 27.28 16.72
N VAL A 185 18.56 27.73 15.53
CA VAL A 185 17.66 26.97 14.64
C VAL A 185 18.30 25.66 14.20
N VAL A 186 19.58 25.67 13.80
CA VAL A 186 20.29 24.47 13.35
C VAL A 186 20.55 23.48 14.51
N GLU A 187 20.85 23.99 15.70
CA GLU A 187 21.06 23.18 16.91
C GLU A 187 19.77 22.65 17.53
N ALA A 188 18.60 23.15 17.10
CA ALA A 188 17.33 22.81 17.71
C ALA A 188 17.02 21.31 17.67
N LYS A 189 16.58 20.76 18.80
CA LYS A 189 16.22 19.34 18.93
C LYS A 189 14.77 19.11 18.52
N LEU A 190 14.53 19.18 17.21
CA LEU A 190 13.19 19.12 16.64
C LEU A 190 12.65 17.69 16.50
N LYS A 191 11.33 17.55 16.65
CA LYS A 191 10.56 16.38 16.20
C LYS A 191 9.96 16.65 14.82
N MET A 192 9.45 15.61 14.18
CA MET A 192 8.77 15.72 12.89
C MET A 192 7.52 16.61 12.91
N SER A 193 6.87 16.73 14.07
CA SER A 193 5.73 17.61 14.30
C SER A 193 6.12 19.08 14.32
N ASP A 194 7.37 19.41 14.68
CA ASP A 194 7.81 20.79 14.91
C ASP A 194 8.28 21.48 13.62
N ILE A 195 8.37 20.73 12.51
CA ILE A 195 8.88 21.24 11.23
C ILE A 195 8.04 22.41 10.70
N ALA A 196 6.70 22.33 10.82
CA ALA A 196 5.81 23.39 10.34
C ALA A 196 6.09 24.71 11.10
N THR A 197 6.11 24.66 12.43
CA THR A 197 6.51 25.81 13.25
C THR A 197 7.91 26.30 12.93
N ALA A 198 8.90 25.41 12.77
CA ALA A 198 10.27 25.81 12.44
C ALA A 198 10.36 26.58 11.11
N VAL A 199 9.68 26.11 10.06
CA VAL A 199 9.62 26.79 8.75
C VAL A 199 8.93 28.14 8.86
N HIS A 200 7.85 28.23 9.63
CA HIS A 200 7.13 29.49 9.82
C HIS A 200 8.00 30.52 10.56
N ILE A 201 8.65 30.13 11.66
CA ILE A 201 9.58 31.01 12.39
C ILE A 201 10.75 31.43 11.50
N CYS A 202 11.32 30.52 10.70
CA CYS A 202 12.37 30.87 9.74
C CYS A 202 11.88 31.83 8.65
N SER A 203 10.63 31.71 8.19
CA SER A 203 10.03 32.64 7.23
C SER A 203 9.89 34.04 7.85
N LEU A 204 9.42 34.15 9.09
CA LEU A 204 9.32 35.44 9.79
C LEU A 204 10.68 36.09 10.04
N LEU A 205 11.71 35.30 10.40
CA LEU A 205 13.08 35.78 10.54
C LEU A 205 13.64 36.23 9.18
N HIS A 206 13.40 35.46 8.12
CA HIS A 206 13.78 35.80 6.75
C HIS A 206 13.08 37.07 6.26
N HIS A 207 11.82 37.27 6.63
CA HIS A 207 11.09 38.49 6.26
C HIS A 207 11.72 39.73 6.89
N ARG A 208 12.21 39.59 8.13
CA ARG A 208 12.63 40.72 8.96
C ARG A 208 14.12 41.06 8.84
N TYR A 209 14.97 40.06 8.70
CA TYR A 209 16.42 40.23 8.80
C TYR A 209 17.11 39.76 7.52
N HIS A 210 17.79 40.68 6.83
CA HIS A 210 18.45 40.41 5.56
C HIS A 210 19.48 39.28 5.66
N ASP A 211 20.30 39.31 6.69
CA ASP A 211 21.42 38.38 6.84
C ASP A 211 20.99 37.00 7.37
N PHE A 212 19.73 36.81 7.74
CA PHE A 212 19.27 35.55 8.33
C PHE A 212 19.44 34.36 7.40
N ALA A 213 18.97 34.44 6.15
CA ALA A 213 19.05 33.31 5.23
C ALA A 213 20.51 32.94 4.86
N PRO A 214 21.39 33.88 4.49
CA PRO A 214 22.81 33.59 4.27
C PRO A 214 23.48 32.95 5.48
N THR A 215 23.30 33.52 6.69
CA THR A 215 23.91 32.97 7.90
C THR A 215 23.34 31.61 8.30
N LEU A 216 22.04 31.38 8.07
CA LEU A 216 21.43 30.07 8.30
C LEU A 216 21.99 29.02 7.34
N LEU A 217 22.19 29.36 6.07
CA LEU A 217 22.78 28.46 5.08
C LEU A 217 24.21 28.06 5.45
N GLU A 218 25.04 29.00 5.89
CA GLU A 218 26.40 28.71 6.37
C GLU A 218 26.40 27.73 7.55
N ASN A 219 25.48 27.90 8.49
CA ASN A 219 25.35 26.98 9.62
C ASN A 219 24.90 25.58 9.17
N TRP A 220 23.97 25.48 8.22
CA TRP A 220 23.59 24.20 7.62
C TRP A 220 24.75 23.53 6.89
N GLN A 221 25.55 24.28 6.14
CA GLN A 221 26.73 23.75 5.46
C GLN A 221 27.72 23.14 6.46
N LYS A 222 27.94 23.76 7.63
CA LYS A 222 28.84 23.22 8.65
C LYS A 222 28.38 21.88 9.22
N VAL A 223 27.07 21.66 9.36
CA VAL A 223 26.54 20.45 10.00
C VAL A 223 26.12 19.34 9.02
N LEU A 224 25.69 19.70 7.81
CA LEU A 224 25.21 18.74 6.81
C LEU A 224 26.29 18.33 5.81
N THR A 225 27.37 19.11 5.63
CA THR A 225 28.42 18.73 4.68
C THR A 225 28.99 17.36 5.07
N PRO A 226 28.87 16.35 4.20
CA PRO A 226 29.45 15.04 4.45
C PRO A 226 30.95 15.16 4.62
N LYS A 227 31.47 14.68 5.73
CA LYS A 227 32.90 14.62 6.00
C LYS A 227 33.40 13.23 5.63
N LYS A 228 34.49 13.15 4.87
CA LYS A 228 35.13 11.88 4.54
C LYS A 228 35.55 11.20 5.85
N ASP A 229 35.27 9.91 5.96
CA ASP A 229 35.67 9.04 7.06
C ASP A 229 35.04 9.32 8.44
N GLU A 230 34.10 10.26 8.55
CA GLU A 230 33.34 10.51 9.79
C GLU A 230 31.95 9.85 9.70
N LYS A 231 31.69 8.86 10.57
CA LYS A 231 30.33 8.31 10.70
C LYS A 231 29.39 9.41 11.17
N ILE A 232 28.24 9.54 10.51
CA ILE A 232 27.19 10.49 10.90
C ILE A 232 26.76 10.15 12.34
N PRO A 233 27.04 11.03 13.32
CA PRO A 233 26.94 10.65 14.73
C PRO A 233 25.50 10.49 15.21
N ASN A 234 24.55 11.17 14.56
CA ASN A 234 23.14 11.14 14.96
C ASN A 234 22.19 11.07 13.76
N MET A 235 21.87 9.84 13.36
CA MET A 235 20.96 9.57 12.25
C MET A 235 19.53 10.09 12.50
N SER A 236 19.09 10.11 13.75
CA SER A 236 17.75 10.63 14.12
C SER A 236 17.65 12.14 13.92
N LYS A 237 18.71 12.89 14.28
CA LYS A 237 18.79 14.33 14.04
C LYS A 237 18.91 14.62 12.55
N LEU A 238 19.80 13.93 11.83
CA LEU A 238 19.94 14.10 10.38
C LEU A 238 18.61 13.88 9.64
N ARG A 239 17.83 12.88 10.06
CA ARG A 239 16.51 12.60 9.47
C ARG A 239 15.56 13.79 9.54
N VAL A 240 15.53 14.51 10.67
CA VAL A 240 14.68 15.68 10.87
C VAL A 240 15.28 16.90 10.16
N ASP A 241 16.59 17.09 10.28
CA ASP A 241 17.33 18.20 9.67
C ASP A 241 17.25 18.19 8.16
N LEU A 242 17.40 17.03 7.53
CA LEU A 242 17.30 16.90 6.08
C LEU A 242 15.90 17.28 5.57
N ARG A 243 14.85 16.94 6.33
CA ARG A 243 13.48 17.36 6.04
C ARG A 243 13.33 18.88 6.20
N LEU A 244 13.77 19.45 7.32
CA LEU A 244 13.70 20.89 7.56
C LEU A 244 14.46 21.65 6.46
N TYR A 245 15.70 21.26 6.17
CA TYR A 245 16.54 21.88 5.17
C TYR A 245 15.88 21.88 3.78
N ALA A 246 15.28 20.76 3.38
CA ALA A 246 14.50 20.69 2.14
C ALA A 246 13.30 21.65 2.15
N GLU A 247 12.53 21.67 3.25
CA GLU A 247 11.38 22.59 3.39
C GLU A 247 11.80 24.07 3.36
N LEU A 248 12.99 24.43 3.85
CA LEU A 248 13.50 25.82 3.76
C LEU A 248 13.77 26.23 2.30
N ILE A 249 14.15 25.31 1.42
CA ILE A 249 14.35 25.59 0.00
C ILE A 249 13.01 25.68 -0.73
N THR A 250 12.07 24.77 -0.46
CA THR A 250 10.72 24.81 -1.07
C THR A 250 9.96 26.05 -0.62
N ALA A 251 10.08 26.44 0.66
CA ALA A 251 9.54 27.68 1.21
C ALA A 251 10.19 28.96 0.65
N GLY A 252 11.27 28.87 -0.14
CA GLY A 252 11.88 30.03 -0.78
C GLY A 252 12.81 30.86 0.12
N ILE A 253 13.14 30.38 1.31
CA ILE A 253 14.12 31.02 2.20
C ILE A 253 15.53 30.87 1.62
N PHE A 254 15.84 29.69 1.07
CA PHE A 254 17.04 29.47 0.28
C PHE A 254 16.70 29.45 -1.20
N ALA A 255 17.45 30.20 -2.01
CA ALA A 255 17.30 30.12 -3.45
C ALA A 255 17.71 28.70 -3.93
N PRO A 256 17.04 28.12 -4.94
CA PRO A 256 17.40 26.79 -5.44
C PRO A 256 18.87 26.66 -5.86
N LYS A 257 19.48 27.74 -6.38
CA LYS A 257 20.90 27.77 -6.78
C LYS A 257 21.87 27.62 -5.59
N GLU A 258 21.45 28.01 -4.39
CA GLU A 258 22.25 27.99 -3.16
C GLU A 258 21.96 26.74 -2.32
N GLY A 259 20.67 26.40 -2.18
CA GLY A 259 20.23 25.33 -1.30
C GLY A 259 20.40 23.92 -1.88
N LEU A 260 20.11 23.74 -3.17
CA LEU A 260 20.10 22.43 -3.82
C LEU A 260 21.47 21.74 -3.88
N PRO A 261 22.61 22.44 -4.11
CA PRO A 261 23.92 21.79 -4.13
C PRO A 261 24.23 21.01 -2.86
N LEU A 262 23.98 21.59 -1.68
CA LEU A 262 24.19 20.89 -0.41
C LEU A 262 23.24 19.71 -0.25
N LEU A 263 21.94 19.89 -0.54
CA LEU A 263 20.95 18.80 -0.47
C LEU A 263 21.33 17.63 -1.37
N GLY A 264 21.71 17.92 -2.61
CA GLY A 264 22.15 16.93 -3.59
C GLY A 264 23.40 16.18 -3.15
N ASN A 265 24.39 16.88 -2.58
CA ASN A 265 25.60 16.26 -2.05
C ASN A 265 25.31 15.31 -0.88
N VAL A 266 24.44 15.73 0.06
CA VAL A 266 24.02 14.90 1.20
C VAL A 266 23.30 13.64 0.73
N LEU A 267 22.29 13.78 -0.13
CA LEU A 267 21.55 12.62 -0.66
C LEU A 267 22.47 11.67 -1.43
N THR A 268 23.36 12.22 -2.27
CA THR A 268 24.32 11.42 -3.03
C THR A 268 25.23 10.64 -2.09
N THR A 269 25.77 11.29 -1.06
CA THR A 269 26.63 10.63 -0.07
C THR A 269 25.87 9.52 0.65
N LEU A 270 24.68 9.82 1.20
CA LEU A 270 23.87 8.84 1.92
C LEU A 270 23.56 7.59 1.09
N VAL A 271 23.36 7.76 -0.22
CA VAL A 271 23.10 6.64 -1.13
C VAL A 271 24.37 5.88 -1.51
N THR A 272 25.44 6.61 -1.81
CA THR A 272 26.67 6.01 -2.38
C THR A 272 27.55 5.35 -1.34
N THR A 273 27.50 5.78 -0.08
CA THR A 273 28.29 5.21 1.01
C THR A 273 27.62 4.03 1.70
N ASP A 274 26.36 3.72 1.37
CA ASP A 274 25.53 2.78 2.13
C ASP A 274 24.92 1.72 1.20
N LYS A 275 25.78 0.85 0.67
CA LYS A 275 25.41 -0.18 -0.32
C LYS A 275 25.25 -1.58 0.26
N GLU A 276 25.74 -1.80 1.47
CA GLU A 276 25.78 -3.12 2.09
C GLU A 276 24.81 -3.16 3.27
N GLU A 277 25.07 -2.40 4.34
CA GLU A 277 24.26 -2.46 5.56
C GLU A 277 22.93 -1.69 5.50
N HIS A 278 22.80 -0.70 4.62
CA HIS A 278 21.60 0.12 4.43
C HIS A 278 21.17 0.91 5.70
N GLN A 279 22.12 1.41 6.48
CA GLN A 279 21.89 2.16 7.73
C GLN A 279 21.13 3.48 7.50
N ASN A 280 21.25 4.07 6.31
CA ASN A 280 20.65 5.36 5.96
C ASN A 280 19.18 5.26 5.52
N ILE A 281 18.61 4.04 5.45
CA ILE A 281 17.25 3.80 4.94
C ILE A 281 16.20 4.65 5.65
N SER A 282 16.30 4.80 6.97
CA SER A 282 15.30 5.56 7.74
C SER A 282 15.31 7.06 7.42
N VAL A 283 16.46 7.62 7.06
CA VAL A 283 16.62 9.01 6.60
C VAL A 283 16.02 9.17 5.22
N LEU A 284 16.43 8.30 4.28
CA LEU A 284 16.00 8.36 2.88
C LEU A 284 14.50 8.11 2.72
N LEU A 285 13.91 7.17 3.46
CA LEU A 285 12.46 6.94 3.46
C LEU A 285 11.68 8.17 3.97
N THR A 286 12.20 8.84 5.00
CA THR A 286 11.58 10.06 5.53
C THR A 286 11.62 11.18 4.51
N PHE A 287 12.77 11.36 3.85
CA PHE A 287 12.91 12.33 2.76
C PHE A 287 11.93 12.02 1.62
N CYS A 288 11.83 10.76 1.17
CA CYS A 288 10.84 10.34 0.19
C CYS A 288 9.41 10.67 0.61
N ARG A 289 9.05 10.38 1.86
CA ARG A 289 7.70 10.54 2.38
C ARG A 289 7.27 12.00 2.44
N HIS A 290 8.15 12.89 2.90
CA HIS A 290 7.79 14.28 3.19
C HIS A 290 8.18 15.26 2.09
N CYS A 291 9.28 14.98 1.37
CA CYS A 291 9.83 15.86 0.35
C CYS A 291 9.70 15.27 -1.06
N GLY A 292 9.27 14.00 -1.20
CA GLY A 292 9.26 13.32 -2.48
C GLY A 292 8.28 13.89 -3.50
N GLU A 293 7.19 14.53 -3.08
CA GLU A 293 6.27 15.24 -3.96
C GLU A 293 6.98 16.39 -4.69
N ASP A 294 7.72 17.23 -3.97
CA ASP A 294 8.42 18.40 -4.52
C ASP A 294 9.69 18.03 -5.30
N TYR A 295 10.52 17.16 -4.73
CA TYR A 295 11.86 16.88 -5.24
C TYR A 295 11.93 15.74 -6.23
N MET A 296 10.91 14.90 -6.25
CA MET A 296 10.90 13.69 -7.04
C MET A 296 9.55 13.46 -7.71
N GLY A 297 8.52 14.30 -7.56
CA GLY A 297 7.20 14.00 -8.10
C GLY A 297 6.71 12.59 -7.75
N LEU A 298 6.93 12.15 -6.50
CA LEU A 298 6.47 10.85 -6.02
C LEU A 298 4.97 10.92 -5.73
N VAL A 299 4.28 9.88 -6.16
CA VAL A 299 2.86 9.63 -5.86
C VAL A 299 2.77 8.21 -5.31
N PRO A 300 2.09 7.96 -4.18
CA PRO A 300 1.92 6.61 -3.65
C PRO A 300 1.24 5.69 -4.67
N ARG A 301 1.69 4.43 -4.74
CA ARG A 301 1.18 3.46 -5.74
C ARG A 301 -0.34 3.31 -5.70
N LYS A 302 -0.94 3.22 -4.49
CA LYS A 302 -2.39 3.09 -4.31
C LYS A 302 -3.12 4.27 -4.98
N ILE A 303 -2.67 5.50 -4.71
CA ILE A 303 -3.27 6.71 -5.30
C ILE A 303 -3.13 6.70 -6.82
N ARG A 304 -1.94 6.36 -7.35
CA ARG A 304 -1.74 6.29 -8.80
C ARG A 304 -2.69 5.31 -9.48
N LEU A 305 -2.87 4.12 -8.91
CA LEU A 305 -3.78 3.11 -9.46
C LEU A 305 -5.24 3.54 -9.39
N LEU A 306 -5.67 4.13 -8.26
CA LEU A 306 -7.04 4.65 -8.12
C LEU A 306 -7.30 5.81 -9.08
N ALA A 307 -6.34 6.71 -9.26
CA ALA A 307 -6.45 7.82 -10.20
C ALA A 307 -6.57 7.35 -11.65
N GLU A 308 -5.86 6.28 -12.02
CA GLU A 308 -5.98 5.63 -13.33
C GLU A 308 -7.35 4.95 -13.48
N GLU A 309 -7.81 4.21 -12.46
CA GLU A 309 -9.11 3.54 -12.42
C GLU A 309 -10.29 4.51 -12.56
N PHE A 310 -10.25 5.64 -11.83
CA PHE A 310 -11.30 6.66 -11.84
C PHE A 310 -11.05 7.80 -12.84
N GLN A 311 -9.97 7.74 -13.62
CA GLN A 311 -9.56 8.77 -14.60
C GLN A 311 -9.49 10.19 -14.00
N MET A 312 -8.91 10.31 -12.81
CA MET A 312 -8.78 11.57 -12.08
C MET A 312 -7.35 12.10 -12.13
N ALA A 313 -7.19 13.40 -12.28
CA ALA A 313 -5.89 14.05 -12.20
C ALA A 313 -5.42 14.15 -10.75
N ILE A 314 -4.13 13.88 -10.51
CA ILE A 314 -3.51 14.08 -9.20
C ILE A 314 -2.73 15.40 -9.26
N PRO A 315 -2.94 16.32 -8.30
CA PRO A 315 -2.17 17.56 -8.24
C PRO A 315 -0.67 17.24 -8.05
N GLN A 316 0.20 18.02 -8.69
CA GLN A 316 1.64 17.83 -8.63
C GLN A 316 2.34 19.12 -8.30
N SER A 317 3.41 19.02 -7.50
CA SER A 317 4.32 20.14 -7.28
C SER A 317 5.06 20.52 -8.56
N ASP A 318 5.15 21.83 -8.79
CA ASP A 318 5.89 22.49 -9.87
C ASP A 318 7.21 23.09 -9.40
N PHE A 319 7.55 22.95 -8.10
CA PHE A 319 8.73 23.56 -7.49
C PHE A 319 10.05 23.18 -8.19
N LEU A 320 10.26 21.89 -8.46
CA LEU A 320 11.48 21.39 -9.09
C LEU A 320 11.17 20.93 -10.52
N PRO A 321 11.94 21.35 -11.55
CA PRO A 321 11.73 20.91 -12.92
C PRO A 321 11.78 19.38 -13.06
N LYS A 322 10.95 18.83 -13.96
CA LYS A 322 10.78 17.37 -14.16
C LYS A 322 12.11 16.64 -14.42
N GLU A 323 13.02 17.25 -15.18
CA GLU A 323 14.36 16.67 -15.42
C GLU A 323 15.19 16.55 -14.14
N ARG A 324 15.16 17.56 -13.26
CA ARG A 324 15.85 17.49 -11.97
C ARG A 324 15.16 16.51 -11.02
N GLN A 325 13.83 16.45 -11.03
CA GLN A 325 13.08 15.43 -10.29
C GLN A 325 13.46 14.02 -10.72
N LYS A 326 13.64 13.78 -12.02
CA LYS A 326 14.08 12.50 -12.58
C LYS A 326 15.45 12.09 -12.05
N ASN A 327 16.40 13.02 -11.94
CA ASN A 327 17.73 12.73 -11.41
C ASN A 327 17.70 12.30 -9.94
N VAL A 328 16.97 13.03 -9.09
CA VAL A 328 16.82 12.67 -7.66
C VAL A 328 16.11 11.31 -7.52
N ARG A 329 15.08 11.07 -8.35
CA ARG A 329 14.35 9.81 -8.36
C ARG A 329 15.25 8.65 -8.80
N GLN A 330 16.14 8.85 -9.77
CA GLN A 330 17.09 7.83 -10.20
C GLN A 330 18.07 7.48 -9.08
N LEU A 331 18.63 8.48 -8.40
CA LEU A 331 19.52 8.26 -7.26
C LEU A 331 18.87 7.38 -6.18
N LEU A 332 17.59 7.63 -5.84
CA LEU A 332 16.91 6.81 -4.84
C LEU A 332 16.46 5.44 -5.37
N LYS A 333 16.23 5.31 -6.68
CA LYS A 333 16.02 3.99 -7.31
C LYS A 333 17.28 3.13 -7.23
N ASP A 334 18.46 3.73 -7.40
CA ASP A 334 19.73 3.01 -7.29
C ASP A 334 19.92 2.48 -5.86
N TYR A 335 19.61 3.30 -4.84
CA TYR A 335 19.58 2.85 -3.44
C TYR A 335 18.57 1.73 -3.21
N TYR A 336 17.34 1.86 -3.73
CA TYR A 336 16.30 0.83 -3.62
C TYR A 336 16.72 -0.49 -4.26
N ALA A 337 17.39 -0.45 -5.41
CA ALA A 337 17.92 -1.65 -6.07
C ALA A 337 19.02 -2.33 -5.25
N SER A 338 19.88 -1.55 -4.58
CA SER A 338 20.88 -2.06 -3.63
C SER A 338 20.20 -2.73 -2.43
N LEU A 339 19.17 -2.08 -1.88
CA LEU A 339 18.42 -2.57 -0.71
C LEU A 339 17.72 -3.89 -1.00
N ILE A 340 17.12 -4.04 -2.19
CA ILE A 340 16.51 -5.32 -2.59
C ILE A 340 17.55 -6.44 -2.58
N LYS A 341 18.77 -6.19 -3.09
CA LYS A 341 19.83 -7.21 -3.11
C LYS A 341 20.23 -7.64 -1.69
N HIS A 342 20.38 -6.68 -0.79
CA HIS A 342 20.67 -6.95 0.62
C HIS A 342 19.55 -7.75 1.29
N LEU A 343 18.29 -7.33 1.11
CA LEU A 343 17.15 -8.04 1.70
C LEU A 343 17.01 -9.48 1.17
N LEU A 344 17.29 -9.71 -0.11
CA LEU A 344 17.28 -11.04 -0.71
C LEU A 344 18.47 -11.89 -0.26
N HIS A 345 19.60 -11.28 0.06
CA HIS A 345 20.75 -11.97 0.63
C HIS A 345 20.42 -12.47 2.04
N ASP A 346 19.86 -11.61 2.90
CA ASP A 346 19.55 -11.94 4.29
C ASP A 346 18.35 -12.88 4.46
N HIS A 347 17.46 -12.93 3.47
CA HIS A 347 16.32 -13.84 3.48
C HIS A 347 16.72 -15.30 3.15
N LYS A 348 17.80 -15.50 2.40
CA LYS A 348 18.33 -16.82 2.06
C LYS A 348 19.11 -17.38 3.23
#